data_AF-A0A653HPI5-F1
#
_entry.id   AF-A0A653HPI5-F1
#
_cell.length_a   1.000
_cell.length_b   1.000
_cell.length_c   1.000
_cell.angle_alpha   90.00
_cell.angle_beta   90.00
_cell.angle_gamma   90.00
#
_symmetry.space_group_name_H-M   'P 1'
#
loop_
_entity.id
_entity.type
_entity.pdbx_description
1 polymer ?
#
loop_
_entity_poly.entity_id
_entity_poly.type
_entity_poly.pdbx_seq_one_letter_code
_entity_poly.pdbx_strand_id
1 'polypeptide(L)'
;MAEEKTVDDVTSQTNTDSEIDEQKELFEKKSAQELFDMGNLEFKENKNYEVAADRFSMAVEKKVKELNVQDNSIHVDLKEYYLCFADALLTKEEEKNDLFEFLKKKKKIEASDTDESPDKEEISDEQLAFEMFEFARKCYELYLENEKDLSIKDALNYSYVFIRLGDINLLNHFFDEALK
;
A
#
# COMPACT_ATOMS: atom_id res chain seq x y z
N MET A 1 -46.27 -20.14 29.79
CA MET A 1 -46.04 -19.28 28.62
C MET A 1 -45.04 -18.22 29.06
N ALA A 2 -43.78 -18.42 28.71
CA ALA A 2 -42.73 -17.41 28.84
C ALA A 2 -42.03 -17.41 27.48
N GLU A 3 -42.18 -16.31 26.76
CA GLU A 3 -41.54 -16.06 25.48
C GLU A 3 -40.07 -15.77 25.74
N GLU A 4 -39.20 -16.64 25.23
CA GLU A 4 -37.76 -16.43 25.18
C GLU A 4 -37.47 -15.63 23.91
N LYS A 5 -37.18 -14.33 24.07
CA LYS A 5 -36.70 -13.47 22.99
C LYS A 5 -35.29 -13.90 22.63
N THR A 6 -35.14 -14.51 21.46
CA THR A 6 -33.88 -14.61 20.73
C THR A 6 -33.36 -13.20 20.44
N VAL A 7 -32.17 -12.89 20.93
CA VAL A 7 -31.43 -11.69 20.54
C VAL A 7 -30.75 -12.03 19.22
N ASP A 8 -31.31 -11.49 18.14
CA ASP A 8 -30.76 -11.63 16.79
C ASP A 8 -29.41 -10.90 16.70
N ASP A 9 -28.40 -11.67 16.29
CA ASP A 9 -27.04 -11.29 15.93
C ASP A 9 -27.06 -10.54 14.57
N VAL A 10 -27.45 -9.26 14.59
CA VAL A 10 -27.50 -8.38 13.40
C VAL A 10 -26.79 -7.06 13.73
N THR A 11 -25.48 -7.10 13.96
CA THR A 11 -24.70 -5.86 14.16
C THR A 11 -23.40 -5.80 13.37
N SER A 12 -23.07 -6.81 12.57
CA SER A 12 -21.79 -6.85 11.85
C SER A 12 -21.89 -6.54 10.34
N GLN A 13 -23.09 -6.50 9.74
CA GLN A 13 -23.24 -6.27 8.30
C GLN A 13 -23.52 -4.79 7.93
N THR A 14 -23.98 -3.95 8.86
CA THR A 14 -24.41 -2.58 8.54
C THR A 14 -23.29 -1.56 8.43
N ASN A 15 -22.13 -1.81 9.03
CA ASN A 15 -21.03 -0.83 9.04
C ASN A 15 -20.17 -0.90 7.77
N THR A 16 -19.99 -2.09 7.20
CA THR A 16 -19.14 -2.28 6.02
C THR A 16 -19.77 -1.70 4.75
N ASP A 17 -21.10 -1.83 4.60
CA ASP A 17 -21.84 -1.26 3.47
C ASP A 17 -21.77 0.28 3.47
N SER A 18 -21.82 0.93 4.65
CA SER A 18 -21.69 2.38 4.74
C SER A 18 -20.28 2.90 4.40
N GLU A 19 -19.23 2.19 4.83
CA GLU A 19 -17.85 2.57 4.52
C GLU A 19 -17.55 2.44 3.02
N ILE A 20 -18.06 1.39 2.37
CA ILE A 20 -17.92 1.18 0.92
C ILE A 20 -18.64 2.27 0.12
N ASP A 21 -19.86 2.65 0.54
CA ASP A 21 -20.61 3.73 -0.10
C ASP A 21 -19.90 5.09 0.02
N GLU A 22 -19.32 5.40 1.19
CA GLU A 22 -18.53 6.63 1.40
C GLU A 22 -17.26 6.66 0.55
N GLN A 23 -16.52 5.54 0.44
CA GLN A 23 -15.34 5.45 -0.41
C GLN A 23 -15.71 5.65 -1.88
N LYS A 24 -16.78 5.01 -2.36
CA LYS A 24 -17.24 5.15 -3.75
C LYS A 24 -17.68 6.58 -4.05
N GLU A 25 -18.44 7.20 -3.17
CA GLU A 25 -18.87 8.60 -3.32
C GLU A 25 -17.67 9.54 -3.40
N LEU A 26 -16.66 9.32 -2.55
CA LEU A 26 -15.44 10.13 -2.59
C LEU A 26 -14.66 9.90 -3.89
N PHE A 27 -14.54 8.65 -4.35
CA PHE A 27 -13.88 8.31 -5.60
C PHE A 27 -14.51 9.05 -6.78
N GLU A 28 -15.84 9.15 -6.82
CA GLU A 28 -16.56 9.82 -7.90
C GLU A 28 -16.34 11.35 -7.85
N LYS A 29 -16.37 11.95 -6.65
CA LYS A 29 -16.37 13.42 -6.47
C LYS A 29 -14.99 14.09 -6.50
N LYS A 30 -13.94 13.40 -6.08
CA LYS A 30 -12.60 14.00 -5.88
C LYS A 30 -11.65 13.71 -7.01
N SER A 31 -10.84 14.68 -7.43
CA SER A 31 -9.76 14.45 -8.40
C SER A 31 -8.66 13.53 -7.83
N ALA A 32 -7.82 12.96 -8.70
CA ALA A 32 -6.68 12.17 -8.25
C ALA A 32 -5.75 12.96 -7.30
N GLN A 33 -5.53 14.26 -7.58
CA GLN A 33 -4.69 15.11 -6.72
C GLN A 33 -5.34 15.36 -5.36
N GLU A 34 -6.64 15.63 -5.29
CA GLU A 34 -7.33 15.82 -4.00
C GLU A 34 -7.27 14.56 -3.14
N LEU A 35 -7.45 13.38 -3.74
CA LEU A 35 -7.32 12.10 -3.03
C LEU A 35 -5.89 11.90 -2.52
N PHE A 36 -4.90 12.24 -3.33
CA PHE A 36 -3.48 12.18 -2.94
C PHE A 36 -3.14 13.15 -1.80
N ASP A 37 -3.68 14.36 -1.82
CA ASP A 37 -3.48 15.36 -0.76
C ASP A 37 -4.16 14.90 0.54
N MET A 38 -5.35 14.29 0.44
CA MET A 38 -6.03 13.66 1.59
C MET A 38 -5.21 12.50 2.15
N GLY A 39 -4.66 11.63 1.31
CA GLY A 39 -3.76 10.55 1.76
C GLY A 39 -2.52 11.09 2.47
N ASN A 40 -1.92 12.17 1.97
CA ASN A 40 -0.80 12.83 2.63
C ASN A 40 -1.16 13.40 4.00
N LEU A 41 -2.35 14.00 4.14
CA LEU A 41 -2.84 14.51 5.41
C LEU A 41 -3.00 13.38 6.44
N GLU A 42 -3.64 12.29 6.04
CA GLU A 42 -3.83 11.12 6.91
C GLU A 42 -2.51 10.47 7.31
N PHE A 43 -1.57 10.35 6.37
CA PHE A 43 -0.26 9.74 6.62
C PHE A 43 0.62 10.60 7.54
N LYS A 44 0.75 11.91 7.26
CA LYS A 44 1.73 12.77 7.94
C LYS A 44 1.22 13.36 9.25
N GLU A 45 -0.03 13.82 9.26
CA GLU A 45 -0.57 14.57 10.39
C GLU A 45 -1.36 13.66 11.33
N ASN A 46 -2.25 12.83 10.78
CA ASN A 46 -3.13 11.98 11.59
C ASN A 46 -2.51 10.63 11.96
N LYS A 47 -1.46 10.21 11.24
CA LYS A 47 -0.83 8.88 11.36
C LYS A 47 -1.84 7.74 11.22
N ASN A 48 -2.82 7.95 10.34
CA ASN A 48 -3.82 6.94 10.03
C ASN A 48 -3.44 6.25 8.72
N TYR A 49 -2.53 5.28 8.81
CA TYR A 49 -1.92 4.66 7.64
C TYR A 49 -2.88 3.76 6.85
N GLU A 50 -3.90 3.19 7.52
CA GLU A 50 -4.97 2.43 6.85
C GLU A 50 -5.77 3.35 5.93
N VAL A 51 -6.29 4.47 6.46
CA VAL A 51 -7.04 5.43 5.63
C VAL A 51 -6.12 6.09 4.60
N ALA A 52 -4.85 6.36 4.92
CA ALA A 52 -3.90 6.88 3.95
C ALA A 52 -3.72 5.92 2.76
N ALA A 53 -3.55 4.61 3.02
CA ALA A 53 -3.41 3.60 1.98
C ALA A 53 -4.66 3.55 1.08
N ASP A 54 -5.86 3.58 1.65
CA ASP A 54 -7.11 3.65 0.88
C ASP A 54 -7.16 4.90 -0.02
N ARG A 55 -6.84 6.07 0.53
CA ARG A 55 -6.83 7.33 -0.24
C ARG A 55 -5.80 7.32 -1.35
N PHE A 56 -4.60 6.79 -1.10
CA PHE A 56 -3.56 6.67 -2.12
C PHE A 56 -3.93 5.64 -3.19
N SER A 57 -4.53 4.51 -2.83
CA SER A 57 -5.05 3.51 -3.77
C SER A 57 -6.05 4.15 -4.75
N MET A 58 -7.04 4.86 -4.21
CA MET A 58 -8.01 5.62 -5.00
C MET A 58 -7.34 6.67 -5.90
N ALA A 59 -6.33 7.36 -5.38
CA ALA A 59 -5.59 8.38 -6.12
C ALA A 59 -4.82 7.76 -7.30
N VAL A 60 -4.16 6.62 -7.11
CA VAL A 60 -3.47 5.85 -8.16
C VAL A 60 -4.46 5.42 -9.22
N GLU A 61 -5.56 4.77 -8.84
CA GLU A 61 -6.57 4.27 -9.78
C GLU A 61 -7.15 5.42 -10.61
N LYS A 62 -7.46 6.55 -9.96
CA LYS A 62 -7.99 7.72 -10.66
C LYS A 62 -6.95 8.35 -11.58
N LYS A 63 -5.69 8.44 -11.16
CA LYS A 63 -4.61 9.01 -11.97
C LYS A 63 -4.30 8.17 -13.20
N VAL A 64 -4.30 6.84 -13.07
CA VAL A 64 -4.15 5.88 -14.19
C VAL A 64 -5.25 6.11 -15.22
N LYS A 65 -6.51 6.27 -14.78
CA LYS A 65 -7.66 6.57 -15.65
C LYS A 65 -7.53 7.93 -16.33
N GLU A 66 -7.16 8.98 -15.58
CA GLU A 66 -6.95 10.33 -16.13
C GLU A 66 -5.88 10.37 -17.24
N LEU A 67 -4.81 9.59 -17.06
CA LEU A 67 -3.69 9.51 -18.01
C LEU A 67 -3.90 8.50 -19.14
N ASN A 68 -4.99 7.72 -19.12
CA ASN A 68 -5.26 6.60 -20.05
C ASN A 68 -4.08 5.61 -20.16
N VAL A 69 -3.43 5.33 -19.03
CA VAL A 69 -2.33 4.37 -18.95
C VAL A 69 -2.92 2.97 -19.15
N GLN A 70 -2.38 2.24 -20.13
CA GLN A 70 -2.78 0.85 -20.38
C GLN A 70 -2.26 -0.07 -19.27
N ASP A 71 -2.91 -1.21 -19.07
CA ASP A 71 -2.49 -2.20 -18.08
C ASP A 71 -0.99 -2.51 -18.19
N ASN A 72 -0.29 -2.46 -17.05
CA ASN A 72 1.15 -2.67 -16.92
C ASN A 72 2.08 -1.66 -17.64
N SER A 73 1.55 -0.55 -18.18
CA SER A 73 2.39 0.52 -18.71
C SER A 73 2.82 1.53 -17.63
N ILE A 74 4.02 2.08 -17.78
CA ILE A 74 4.64 3.00 -16.83
C ILE A 74 4.43 4.44 -17.32
N HIS A 75 4.05 5.35 -16.42
CA HIS A 75 3.92 6.79 -16.73
C HIS A 75 4.58 7.64 -15.64
N VAL A 76 5.44 8.59 -16.04
CA VAL A 76 6.27 9.39 -15.12
C VAL A 76 5.46 10.18 -14.08
N ASP A 77 4.25 10.61 -14.42
CA ASP A 77 3.36 11.34 -13.49
C ASP A 77 2.80 10.48 -12.35
N LEU A 78 2.94 9.16 -12.41
CA LEU A 78 2.51 8.25 -11.33
C LEU A 78 3.61 8.01 -10.29
N LYS A 79 4.84 8.50 -10.50
CA LYS A 79 6.00 8.22 -9.63
C LYS A 79 5.75 8.49 -8.14
N GLU A 80 5.18 9.65 -7.81
CA GLU A 80 4.89 10.01 -6.41
C GLU A 80 3.65 9.28 -5.87
N TYR A 81 2.67 8.98 -6.74
CA TYR A 81 1.46 8.24 -6.36
C TYR A 81 1.79 6.82 -5.91
N TYR A 82 2.58 6.10 -6.70
CA TYR A 82 3.05 4.76 -6.35
C TYR A 82 3.95 4.78 -5.11
N LEU A 83 4.87 5.75 -5.01
CA LEU A 83 5.76 5.87 -3.86
C LEU A 83 4.99 6.04 -2.55
N CYS A 84 4.07 7.00 -2.47
CA CYS A 84 3.33 7.26 -1.23
C CYS A 84 2.34 6.14 -0.90
N PHE A 85 1.76 5.49 -1.92
CA PHE A 85 0.90 4.34 -1.67
C PHE A 85 1.69 3.17 -1.07
N ALA A 86 2.85 2.85 -1.66
CA ALA A 86 3.74 1.81 -1.17
C ALA A 86 4.18 2.06 0.28
N ASP A 87 4.56 3.32 0.59
CA ASP A 87 5.01 3.71 1.92
C ASP A 87 3.88 3.61 2.95
N ALA A 88 2.65 3.99 2.58
CA ALA A 88 1.47 3.80 3.43
C ALA A 88 1.21 2.34 3.77
N LEU A 89 1.27 1.45 2.77
CA LEU A 89 1.08 0.01 2.96
C LEU A 89 2.16 -0.58 3.88
N LEU A 90 3.43 -0.28 3.61
CA LEU A 90 4.53 -0.83 4.39
C LEU A 90 4.56 -0.28 5.81
N THR A 91 4.37 1.03 6.00
CA THR A 91 4.31 1.62 7.35
C THR A 91 3.14 1.10 8.17
N LYS A 92 1.96 0.90 7.55
CA LYS A 92 0.82 0.25 8.17
C LYS A 92 1.17 -1.15 8.68
N GLU A 93 1.91 -1.93 7.89
CA GLU A 93 2.34 -3.29 8.27
C GLU A 93 3.43 -3.27 9.37
N GLU A 94 4.37 -2.32 9.29
CA GLU A 94 5.41 -2.08 10.30
C GLU A 94 4.84 -1.62 11.66
N GLU A 95 3.71 -0.91 11.68
CA GLU A 95 3.04 -0.55 12.94
C GLU A 95 2.19 -1.68 13.51
N LYS A 96 1.59 -2.52 12.66
CA LYS A 96 0.84 -3.71 13.10
C LYS A 96 1.75 -4.78 13.68
N ASN A 97 2.93 -4.96 13.10
CA ASN A 97 3.93 -5.89 13.57
C ASN A 97 4.94 -5.18 14.45
N ASP A 98 4.86 -5.39 15.77
CA ASP A 98 5.96 -5.00 16.65
C ASP A 98 7.25 -5.61 16.07
N LEU A 99 8.23 -4.79 15.67
CA LEU A 99 9.47 -5.23 15.03
C LEU A 99 10.16 -6.37 15.82
N PHE A 100 9.93 -6.39 17.14
CA PHE A 100 10.37 -7.44 18.05
C PHE A 100 9.54 -8.74 18.01
N GLU A 101 8.25 -8.70 17.69
CA GLU A 101 7.45 -9.89 17.43
C GLU A 101 7.78 -10.54 16.08
N PHE A 102 8.09 -9.74 15.05
CA PHE A 102 8.49 -10.27 13.74
C PHE A 102 9.80 -11.08 13.84
N LEU A 103 10.79 -10.55 14.57
CA LEU A 103 12.03 -11.27 14.89
C LEU A 103 11.80 -12.51 15.78
N LYS A 104 10.78 -12.51 16.64
CA LYS A 104 10.44 -13.66 17.51
C LYS A 104 9.65 -14.75 16.78
N LYS A 105 8.73 -14.39 15.88
CA LYS A 105 7.91 -15.34 15.10
C LYS A 105 8.78 -16.27 14.25
N LYS A 106 9.86 -15.77 13.64
CA LYS A 106 10.78 -16.60 12.85
C LYS A 106 11.68 -17.56 13.64
N LYS A 107 11.79 -17.41 14.98
CA LYS A 107 12.40 -18.48 15.81
C LYS A 107 11.48 -19.69 15.99
N LYS A 108 10.19 -19.56 15.70
CA LYS A 108 9.20 -20.66 15.77
C LYS A 108 8.97 -21.37 14.43
N ILE A 109 9.32 -20.75 13.29
CA ILE A 109 9.01 -21.29 11.96
C ILE A 109 9.93 -22.47 11.56
N GLU A 110 11.04 -22.72 12.27
CA GLU A 110 11.81 -23.98 12.10
C GLU A 110 11.07 -25.24 12.62
N ALA A 111 9.82 -25.12 13.11
CA ALA A 111 9.08 -26.25 13.65
C ALA A 111 7.55 -26.15 13.46
N SER A 112 7.06 -26.15 12.22
CA SER A 112 5.76 -26.76 11.87
C SER A 112 5.47 -26.64 10.37
N ASP A 113 5.68 -27.72 9.64
CA ASP A 113 4.94 -28.01 8.40
C ASP A 113 3.49 -28.33 8.78
N THR A 114 2.51 -27.55 8.31
CA THR A 114 1.12 -28.02 8.23
C THR A 114 0.34 -27.29 7.14
N ASP A 115 0.00 -28.06 6.10
CA ASP A 115 -1.07 -27.95 5.11
C ASP A 115 -1.82 -26.61 4.94
N GLU A 116 -1.67 -25.99 3.75
CA GLU A 116 -2.59 -24.96 3.23
C GLU A 116 -3.38 -25.49 2.02
N SER A 117 -4.70 -25.38 2.11
CA SER A 117 -5.65 -25.49 1.00
C SER A 117 -5.52 -24.29 0.04
N PRO A 118 -5.87 -24.42 -1.26
CA PRO A 118 -5.72 -23.34 -2.23
C PRO A 118 -6.92 -22.39 -2.14
N ASP A 119 -7.01 -21.62 -1.06
CA ASP A 119 -7.81 -20.40 -1.07
C ASP A 119 -7.01 -19.32 -1.83
N LYS A 120 -7.70 -18.48 -2.60
CA LYS A 120 -7.07 -17.40 -3.38
C LYS A 120 -6.13 -16.62 -2.46
N GLU A 121 -4.82 -16.73 -2.68
CA GLU A 121 -3.81 -16.00 -1.94
C GLU A 121 -4.13 -14.50 -2.01
N GLU A 122 -4.61 -13.96 -0.89
CA GLU A 122 -4.80 -12.54 -0.70
C GLU A 122 -3.39 -11.91 -0.70
N ILE A 123 -3.13 -11.02 -1.65
CA ILE A 123 -1.83 -10.34 -1.75
C ILE A 123 -1.66 -9.52 -0.47
N SER A 124 -0.61 -9.83 0.30
CA SER A 124 -0.30 -9.09 1.53
C SER A 124 0.01 -7.63 1.24
N ASP A 125 -0.22 -6.75 2.22
CA ASP A 125 0.15 -5.33 2.12
C ASP A 125 1.65 -5.15 1.83
N GLU A 126 2.51 -6.02 2.37
CA GLU A 126 3.95 -6.03 2.09
C GLU A 126 4.26 -6.35 0.62
N GLN A 127 3.62 -7.38 0.06
CA GLN A 127 3.81 -7.74 -1.34
C GLN A 127 3.28 -6.65 -2.28
N LEU A 128 2.13 -6.07 -1.97
CA LEU A 128 1.59 -4.94 -2.74
C LEU A 128 2.50 -3.71 -2.62
N ALA A 129 3.04 -3.42 -1.43
CA ALA A 129 4.00 -2.34 -1.24
C ALA A 129 5.24 -2.54 -2.11
N PHE A 130 5.79 -3.76 -2.16
CA PHE A 130 6.91 -4.09 -3.03
C PHE A 130 6.60 -3.81 -4.50
N GLU A 131 5.45 -4.27 -5.00
CA GLU A 131 5.02 -4.01 -6.38
C GLU A 131 4.89 -2.51 -6.67
N MET A 132 4.31 -1.74 -5.75
CA MET A 132 4.16 -0.30 -5.90
C MET A 132 5.50 0.44 -5.85
N PHE A 133 6.45 0.03 -5.01
CA PHE A 133 7.81 0.57 -5.03
C PHE A 133 8.53 0.26 -6.34
N GLU A 134 8.37 -0.95 -6.89
CA GLU A 134 8.90 -1.32 -8.20
C GLU A 134 8.32 -0.46 -9.34
N PHE A 135 7.01 -0.17 -9.29
CA PHE A 135 6.39 0.77 -10.22
C PHE A 135 6.95 2.19 -10.06
N ALA A 136 7.09 2.67 -8.82
CA ALA A 136 7.70 3.96 -8.55
C ALA A 136 9.14 4.05 -9.10
N ARG A 137 9.96 3.02 -8.87
CA ARG A 137 11.34 2.89 -9.40
C ARG A 137 11.35 3.06 -10.91
N LYS A 138 10.52 2.29 -11.62
CA LYS A 138 10.41 2.34 -13.09
C LYS A 138 9.94 3.72 -13.58
N CYS A 139 9.03 4.37 -12.87
CA CYS A 139 8.60 5.73 -13.21
C CYS A 139 9.74 6.75 -13.07
N TYR A 140 10.56 6.65 -12.01
CA TYR A 140 11.73 7.52 -11.83
C TYR A 140 12.84 7.23 -12.85
N GLU A 141 13.08 5.96 -13.20
CA GLU A 141 14.01 5.58 -14.27
C GLU A 141 13.61 6.21 -15.61
N LEU A 142 12.34 6.07 -15.99
CA LEU A 142 11.81 6.69 -17.20
C LEU A 142 11.87 8.23 -17.13
N TYR A 143 11.65 8.81 -15.95
CA TYR A 143 11.78 10.26 -15.75
C TYR A 143 13.23 10.73 -16.00
N LEU A 144 14.22 9.99 -15.50
CA LEU A 144 15.64 10.29 -15.70
C LEU A 144 16.13 10.09 -17.13
N GLU A 145 15.54 9.15 -17.87
CA GLU A 145 15.83 8.99 -19.30
C GLU A 145 15.36 10.20 -20.13
N ASN A 146 14.26 10.82 -19.71
CA ASN A 146 13.61 11.91 -20.44
C ASN A 146 14.06 13.31 -20.01
N GLU A 147 14.38 13.49 -18.73
CA GLU A 147 14.76 14.79 -18.14
C GLU A 147 16.25 14.86 -17.84
N LYS A 148 16.87 15.99 -18.15
CA LYS A 148 18.32 16.19 -17.94
C LYS A 148 18.67 16.63 -16.52
N ASP A 149 17.73 17.26 -15.82
CA ASP A 149 17.96 17.82 -14.49
C ASP A 149 16.94 17.27 -13.49
N LEU A 150 17.41 16.45 -12.57
CA LEU A 150 16.62 15.89 -11.49
C LEU A 150 16.48 16.91 -10.35
N SER A 151 15.26 17.20 -9.91
CA SER A 151 15.06 18.02 -8.72
C SER A 151 15.63 17.31 -7.48
N ILE A 152 16.04 18.08 -6.45
CA ILE A 152 16.52 17.48 -5.19
C ILE A 152 15.42 16.60 -4.57
N LYS A 153 14.15 17.01 -4.68
CA LYS A 153 13.01 16.23 -4.18
C LYS A 153 12.93 14.87 -4.89
N ASP A 154 12.99 14.86 -6.21
CA ASP A 154 12.93 13.62 -6.99
C ASP A 154 14.15 12.74 -6.73
N ALA A 155 15.34 13.32 -6.56
CA ALA A 155 16.55 12.59 -6.19
C ALA A 155 16.41 11.87 -4.84
N LEU A 156 15.87 12.57 -3.84
CA LEU A 156 15.61 12.01 -2.52
C LEU A 156 14.55 10.92 -2.58
N ASN A 157 13.44 11.17 -3.28
CA ASN A 157 12.36 10.20 -3.44
C ASN A 157 12.83 8.93 -4.17
N TYR A 158 13.59 9.08 -5.26
CA TYR A 158 14.11 7.93 -5.99
C TYR A 158 15.10 7.12 -5.15
N SER A 159 15.98 7.79 -4.42
CA SER A 159 16.89 7.12 -3.47
C SER A 159 16.11 6.39 -2.36
N TYR A 160 15.03 7.01 -1.86
CA TYR A 160 14.17 6.42 -0.83
C TYR A 160 13.49 5.12 -1.33
N VAL A 161 13.07 5.07 -2.60
CA VAL A 161 12.53 3.85 -3.21
C VAL A 161 13.51 2.68 -3.09
N PHE A 162 14.80 2.88 -3.40
CA PHE A 162 15.81 1.82 -3.26
C PHE A 162 16.01 1.39 -1.80
N ILE A 163 16.01 2.34 -0.87
CA ILE A 163 16.12 2.02 0.56
C ILE A 163 14.96 1.11 0.99
N ARG A 164 13.72 1.45 0.64
CA ARG A 164 12.54 0.66 1.04
C ARG A 164 12.46 -0.70 0.34
N LEU A 165 12.84 -0.78 -0.94
CA LEU A 165 13.00 -2.09 -1.61
C LEU A 165 14.08 -2.94 -0.93
N GLY A 166 15.19 -2.33 -0.53
CA GLY A 166 16.25 -2.97 0.25
C GLY A 166 15.75 -3.49 1.59
N ASP A 167 14.98 -2.67 2.33
CA ASP A 167 14.38 -3.05 3.61
C ASP A 167 13.45 -4.26 3.45
N ILE A 168 12.54 -4.24 2.47
CA ILE A 168 11.64 -5.36 2.18
C ILE A 168 12.43 -6.63 1.83
N ASN A 169 13.44 -6.52 0.95
CA ASN A 169 14.27 -7.66 0.58
C ASN A 169 15.06 -8.20 1.79
N LEU A 170 15.54 -7.33 2.67
CA LEU A 170 16.23 -7.71 3.89
C LEU A 170 15.31 -8.46 4.86
N LEU A 171 14.07 -7.98 5.05
CA LEU A 171 13.04 -8.65 5.86
C LEU A 171 12.69 -10.04 5.32
N ASN A 172 12.74 -10.19 4.00
CA ASN A 172 12.53 -11.46 3.30
C ASN A 172 13.78 -12.34 3.16
N HIS A 173 14.93 -11.92 3.72
CA HIS A 173 16.23 -12.61 3.62
C HIS A 173 16.78 -12.76 2.18
N PHE A 174 16.31 -11.93 1.26
CA PHE A 174 16.89 -11.78 -0.08
C PHE A 174 18.08 -10.82 0.00
N PHE A 175 19.15 -11.26 0.68
CA PHE A 175 20.30 -10.39 0.99
C PHE A 175 21.02 -9.87 -0.26
N ASP A 176 21.12 -10.70 -1.31
CA ASP A 176 21.76 -10.29 -2.56
C ASP A 176 20.93 -9.24 -3.29
N GLU A 177 19.59 -9.35 -3.24
CA GLU A 177 18.66 -8.36 -3.77
C GLU A 177 18.67 -7.07 -2.95
N ALA A 178 18.75 -7.17 -1.62
CA ALA A 178 18.80 -6.02 -0.72
C ALA A 178 20.07 -5.14 -0.90
N LEU A 179 21.13 -5.70 -1.48
CA LEU A 179 22.40 -5.01 -1.75
C LEU A 179 22.46 -4.31 -3.12
N LYS A 180 21.51 -4.57 -4.01
CA LYS A 180 21.47 -3.99 -5.37
C LYS A 180 20.91 -2.58 -5.34
#